data_AF-A0A2P2JCY6-F1
#
_entry.id   AF-A0A2P2JCY6-F1
#
_cell.length_a   1.000
_cell.length_b   1.000
_cell.length_c   1.000
_cell.angle_alpha   90.00
_cell.angle_beta   90.00
_cell.angle_gamma   90.00
#
_symmetry.space_group_name_H-M   'P 1'
#
loop_
_entity.id
_entity.type
_entity.pdbx_description
1 polymer ?
#
loop_
_entity_poly.entity_id
_entity_poly.type
_entity_poly.pdbx_seq_one_letter_code
_entity_poly.pdbx_strand_id
1 'polypeptide(L)'
;MGVFGSIVPVLTFGSISKRWIVPGWRLGWVVMSDPNGILRDSGIVESIKCFIDISSDPATFIQGAIPQLIKNTDEDFFLKINNILREAADVCYEGIQSIPCITCPNRPEGSMFVMVKLNLSLLEGIKDDMDFCLKLVREESVMVLPGIALGMKNWLRITFAIEPSLLEDGLGRIKAFCERHAKST
;
A
#
# COMPACT_ATOMS: atom_id res chain seq x y z
N MET A 1 -11.28 16.29 9.09
CA MET A 1 -12.49 15.43 9.02
C MET A 1 -13.66 16.26 9.54
N GLY A 2 -14.59 16.81 8.79
CA GLY A 2 -14.77 16.97 7.35
C GLY A 2 -15.96 17.92 7.20
N VAL A 3 -15.82 18.98 6.40
CA VAL A 3 -16.84 20.06 6.26
C VAL A 3 -18.19 19.54 5.74
N PHE A 4 -18.22 18.31 5.21
CA PHE A 4 -19.42 17.63 4.69
C PHE A 4 -19.94 16.48 5.56
N GLY A 5 -19.36 16.24 6.74
CA GLY A 5 -19.70 15.08 7.59
C GLY A 5 -21.14 15.06 8.13
N SER A 6 -21.84 16.20 8.10
CA SER A 6 -23.25 16.31 8.49
C SER A 6 -24.24 16.05 7.35
N ILE A 7 -23.76 15.97 6.10
CA ILE A 7 -24.62 15.91 4.91
C ILE A 7 -24.36 14.63 4.13
N VAL A 8 -23.09 14.29 3.91
CA VAL A 8 -22.69 13.17 3.07
C VAL A 8 -22.68 11.88 3.90
N PRO A 9 -23.42 10.84 3.50
CA PRO A 9 -23.29 9.54 4.13
C PRO A 9 -21.93 8.91 3.79
N VAL A 10 -21.25 8.33 4.79
CA VAL A 10 -19.91 7.75 4.65
C VAL A 10 -19.86 6.33 5.21
N LEU A 11 -19.36 5.39 4.40
CA LEU A 11 -18.95 4.06 4.85
C LEU A 11 -17.43 4.05 5.04
N THR A 12 -17.00 3.88 6.29
CA THR A 12 -15.58 3.81 6.66
C THR A 12 -15.17 2.37 6.88
N PHE A 13 -14.17 1.91 6.14
CA PHE A 13 -13.62 0.57 6.28
C PHE A 13 -12.38 0.63 7.17
N GLY A 14 -12.39 -0.16 8.24
CA GLY A 14 -11.28 -0.31 9.18
C GLY A 14 -10.80 -1.76 9.27
N SER A 15 -9.57 -1.95 9.72
CA SER A 15 -9.07 -3.29 10.05
C SER A 15 -7.86 -3.26 10.97
N ILE A 16 -7.59 -4.39 11.61
CA ILE A 16 -6.35 -4.61 12.37
C ILE A 16 -5.16 -5.00 11.48
N SER A 17 -5.40 -5.23 10.19
CA SER A 17 -4.42 -5.87 9.29
C SER A 17 -3.11 -5.10 9.14
N LYS A 18 -3.17 -3.77 9.20
CA LYS A 18 -2.01 -2.89 8.95
C LYS A 18 -1.58 -2.13 10.19
N ARG A 19 -2.52 -1.49 10.88
CA ARG A 19 -2.21 -0.72 12.09
C ARG A 19 -1.71 -1.58 13.26
N TRP A 20 -2.14 -2.84 13.33
CA TRP A 20 -1.68 -3.82 14.33
C TRP A 20 -0.80 -4.94 13.74
N ILE A 21 -0.40 -4.84 12.46
CA ILE A 21 0.55 -5.76 11.82
C ILE A 21 0.09 -7.25 11.89
N VAL A 22 -1.22 -7.49 11.86
CA VAL A 22 -1.81 -8.85 11.88
C VAL A 22 -2.71 -9.11 10.66
N PRO A 23 -2.20 -8.99 9.42
CA PRO A 23 -3.03 -9.18 8.22
C PRO A 23 -3.61 -10.60 8.10
N GLY A 24 -2.93 -11.60 8.67
CA GLY A 24 -3.38 -12.99 8.69
C GLY A 24 -4.58 -13.27 9.60
N TRP A 25 -4.96 -12.33 10.48
CA TRP A 25 -6.08 -12.53 11.42
C TRP A 25 -7.46 -12.28 10.79
N ARG A 26 -7.47 -11.78 9.55
CA ARG A 26 -8.66 -11.67 8.69
C ARG A 26 -9.84 -10.93 9.33
N LEU A 27 -9.55 -9.88 10.09
CA LEU A 27 -10.57 -9.07 10.73
C LEU A 27 -10.53 -7.60 10.27
N GLY A 28 -11.67 -7.13 9.79
CA GLY A 28 -11.98 -5.74 9.53
C GLY A 28 -13.42 -5.43 9.92
N TRP A 29 -13.81 -4.17 9.77
CA TRP A 29 -15.16 -3.70 10.09
C TRP A 29 -15.55 -2.55 9.18
N VAL A 30 -16.86 -2.30 9.11
CA VAL A 30 -17.45 -1.16 8.42
C VAL A 30 -18.16 -0.29 9.45
N VAL A 31 -17.85 1.00 9.47
CA VAL A 31 -18.57 2.00 10.26
C VAL A 31 -19.38 2.86 9.31
N MET A 32 -20.67 2.98 9.58
CA MET A 32 -21.57 3.82 8.82
C MET A 32 -21.85 5.12 9.56
N SER A 33 -21.54 6.24 8.91
CA SER A 33 -21.93 7.59 9.35
C SER A 33 -22.99 8.11 8.38
N ASP A 34 -24.26 8.01 8.76
CA ASP A 34 -25.40 8.35 7.91
C ASP A 34 -26.33 9.37 8.60
N PRO A 35 -25.94 10.65 8.66
CA PRO A 35 -26.63 11.66 9.48
C PRO A 35 -28.08 11.92 9.06
N ASN A 36 -28.40 11.73 7.77
CA ASN A 36 -29.72 12.01 7.20
C ASN A 36 -30.48 10.74 6.80
N GLY A 37 -30.00 9.55 7.16
CA GLY A 37 -30.67 8.28 6.87
C GLY A 37 -30.64 7.84 5.40
N ILE A 38 -29.82 8.47 4.54
CA ILE A 38 -29.81 8.24 3.09
C ILE A 38 -29.44 6.79 2.75
N LEU A 39 -28.45 6.20 3.43
CA LEU A 39 -28.02 4.82 3.18
C LEU A 39 -29.05 3.82 3.70
N ARG A 40 -29.74 4.16 4.79
CA ARG A 40 -30.83 3.35 5.33
C ARG A 40 -32.04 3.36 4.41
N ASP A 41 -32.51 4.54 4.03
CA ASP A 41 -33.73 4.72 3.24
C ASP A 41 -33.58 4.16 1.82
N SER A 42 -32.35 4.09 1.30
CA SER A 42 -32.04 3.48 0.00
C SER A 42 -31.93 1.94 0.04
N GLY A 43 -32.04 1.30 1.21
CA GLY A 43 -31.94 -0.15 1.35
C GLY A 43 -30.51 -0.71 1.30
N ILE A 44 -29.49 0.15 1.30
CA ILE A 44 -28.08 -0.26 1.26
C ILE A 44 -27.70 -0.99 2.56
N VAL A 45 -28.22 -0.55 3.71
CA VAL A 45 -27.95 -1.16 5.01
C VAL A 45 -28.44 -2.61 5.07
N GLU A 46 -29.66 -2.85 4.60
CA GLU A 46 -30.30 -4.16 4.50
C GLU A 46 -29.51 -5.06 3.55
N SER A 47 -29.08 -4.51 2.42
CA SER A 47 -28.24 -5.22 1.45
C SER A 47 -26.91 -5.66 2.07
N ILE A 48 -26.21 -4.77 2.79
CA ILE A 48 -24.95 -5.10 3.47
C ILE A 48 -25.16 -6.21 4.50
N LYS A 49 -26.21 -6.15 5.32
CA LYS A 49 -26.53 -7.20 6.30
C LYS A 49 -26.78 -8.54 5.63
N CYS A 50 -27.56 -8.57 4.55
CA CYS A 50 -27.83 -9.78 3.79
C CYS A 50 -26.54 -10.41 3.23
N PHE A 51 -25.60 -9.61 2.74
CA PHE A 51 -24.31 -10.13 2.27
C PHE A 51 -23.42 -10.67 3.39
N ILE A 52 -23.48 -10.08 4.59
CA ILE A 52 -22.75 -10.58 5.77
C ILE A 52 -23.22 -11.99 6.10
N ASP A 53 -24.52 -12.25 6.10
CA ASP A 53 -25.11 -13.56 6.41
C ASP A 53 -24.72 -14.68 5.41
N ILE A 54 -24.30 -14.30 4.19
CA ILE A 54 -23.85 -15.25 3.16
C ILE A 54 -22.34 -15.52 3.27
N SER A 55 -21.59 -14.61 3.87
CA SER A 55 -20.13 -14.70 4.01
C SER A 55 -19.71 -15.44 5.29
N SER A 56 -18.51 -16.05 5.27
CA SER A 56 -17.94 -16.59 6.51
C SER A 56 -17.52 -15.47 7.45
N ASP A 57 -18.02 -15.54 8.69
CA ASP A 57 -17.66 -14.60 9.74
C ASP A 57 -16.17 -14.68 10.11
N PRO A 58 -15.56 -13.57 10.58
CA PRO A 58 -14.23 -13.61 11.15
C PRO A 58 -14.16 -14.55 12.37
N ALA A 59 -12.99 -15.10 12.64
CA ALA A 59 -12.80 -16.04 13.74
C ALA A 59 -13.26 -15.45 15.09
N THR A 60 -14.15 -16.18 15.79
CA THR A 60 -14.85 -15.69 17.00
C THR A 60 -13.90 -15.30 18.15
N PHE A 61 -12.81 -16.03 18.33
CA PHE A 61 -11.80 -15.70 19.34
C PHE A 61 -11.03 -14.40 18.99
N ILE A 62 -10.85 -14.10 17.71
CA ILE A 62 -10.30 -12.82 17.26
C ILE A 62 -11.30 -11.70 17.56
N GLN A 63 -12.59 -11.90 17.27
CA GLN A 63 -13.63 -10.93 17.60
C GLN A 63 -13.65 -10.60 19.11
N GLY A 64 -13.54 -11.63 19.96
CA GLY A 64 -13.46 -11.48 21.42
C GLY A 64 -12.21 -10.75 21.92
N ALA A 65 -11.10 -10.79 21.17
CA ALA A 65 -9.86 -10.11 21.53
C ALA A 65 -9.88 -8.60 21.21
N ILE A 66 -10.74 -8.15 20.29
CA ILE A 66 -10.71 -6.78 19.76
C ILE A 66 -10.93 -5.68 20.79
N PRO A 67 -11.91 -5.78 21.70
CA PRO A 67 -12.10 -4.73 22.71
C PRO A 67 -10.86 -4.54 23.57
N GLN A 68 -10.19 -5.63 23.95
CA GLN A 68 -8.95 -5.58 24.73
C GLN A 68 -7.79 -5.04 23.91
N LEU A 69 -7.66 -5.46 22.65
CA LEU A 69 -6.62 -4.98 21.75
C LEU A 69 -6.74 -3.48 21.48
N ILE A 70 -7.94 -2.97 21.19
CA ILE A 70 -8.17 -1.53 20.97
C ILE A 70 -7.91 -0.74 22.25
N LYS A 71 -8.34 -1.25 23.41
CA LYS A 71 -8.21 -0.54 24.69
C LYS A 71 -6.78 -0.52 25.23
N ASN A 72 -6.04 -1.62 25.07
CA ASN A 72 -4.78 -1.85 25.79
C ASN A 72 -3.54 -1.74 24.88
N THR A 73 -3.69 -1.47 23.57
CA THR A 73 -2.52 -1.19 22.72
C THR A 73 -2.07 0.25 22.94
N ASP A 74 -0.91 0.41 23.55
CA ASP A 74 -0.33 1.72 23.85
C ASP A 74 0.06 2.51 22.60
N GLU A 75 0.06 3.84 22.70
CA GLU A 75 0.47 4.72 21.59
C GLU A 75 1.91 4.48 21.15
N ASP A 76 2.79 4.11 22.09
CA ASP A 76 4.20 3.78 21.84
C ASP A 76 4.38 2.66 20.81
N PHE A 77 3.46 1.68 20.79
CA PHE A 77 3.47 0.62 19.77
C PHE A 77 3.29 1.20 18.36
N PHE A 78 2.32 2.11 18.19
CA PHE A 78 2.07 2.74 16.89
C PHE A 78 3.17 3.74 16.51
N LEU A 79 3.69 4.51 17.46
CA LEU A 79 4.80 5.43 17.23
C LEU A 79 6.04 4.70 16.76
N LYS A 80 6.38 3.57 17.39
CA LYS A 80 7.51 2.73 16.98
C LYS A 80 7.36 2.24 15.54
N ILE A 81 6.18 1.72 15.17
CA ILE A 81 5.91 1.27 13.80
C ILE A 81 6.00 2.42 12.80
N ASN A 82 5.41 3.58 13.13
CA ASN A 82 5.45 4.75 12.27
C ASN A 82 6.87 5.28 12.06
N ASN A 83 7.72 5.23 13.09
CA ASN A 83 9.13 5.62 12.95
C ASN A 83 9.88 4.66 12.02
N ILE A 84 9.71 3.35 12.19
CA ILE A 84 10.31 2.34 11.29
C ILE A 84 9.84 2.56 9.83
N LEU A 85 8.54 2.78 9.63
CA LEU A 85 8.01 3.02 8.28
C LEU A 85 8.49 4.34 7.68
N ARG A 86 8.68 5.38 8.51
CA ARG A 86 9.23 6.67 8.07
C ARG A 86 10.68 6.53 7.63
N GLU A 87 11.52 5.86 8.43
CA GLU A 87 12.92 5.59 8.07
C GLU A 87 13.01 4.79 6.77
N ALA A 88 12.22 3.72 6.63
CA ALA A 88 12.19 2.92 5.41
C ALA A 88 11.67 3.70 4.20
N ALA A 89 10.66 4.56 4.39
CA ALA A 89 10.16 5.47 3.36
C ALA A 89 11.24 6.44 2.89
N ASP A 90 12.05 6.96 3.80
CA ASP A 90 13.12 7.92 3.50
C ASP A 90 14.25 7.25 2.73
N VAL A 91 14.72 6.10 3.18
CA VAL A 91 15.70 5.27 2.47
C VAL A 91 15.20 4.93 1.06
N CYS A 92 13.93 4.54 0.93
CA CYS A 92 13.33 4.26 -0.38
C CYS A 92 13.33 5.49 -1.29
N TYR A 93 12.86 6.62 -0.78
CA TYR A 93 12.75 7.86 -1.53
C TYR A 93 14.12 8.37 -2.00
N GLU A 94 15.11 8.41 -1.11
CA GLU A 94 16.49 8.82 -1.41
C GLU A 94 17.16 7.85 -2.39
N GLY A 95 17.00 6.54 -2.18
CA GLY A 95 17.52 5.53 -3.09
C GLY A 95 16.96 5.67 -4.50
N ILE A 96 15.64 5.92 -4.64
CA ILE A 96 15.00 6.14 -5.94
C ILE A 96 15.55 7.37 -6.66
N GLN A 97 15.86 8.46 -5.95
CA GLN A 97 16.42 9.68 -6.57
C GLN A 97 17.75 9.43 -7.29
N SER A 98 18.49 8.40 -6.88
CA SER A 98 19.75 8.01 -7.51
C SER A 98 19.60 7.20 -8.80
N ILE A 99 18.37 6.91 -9.23
CA ILE A 99 18.04 6.05 -10.37
C ILE A 99 17.44 6.89 -11.52
N PRO A 100 18.19 7.24 -12.57
CA PRO A 100 17.75 8.22 -13.58
C PRO A 100 16.48 7.84 -14.35
N CYS A 101 16.25 6.55 -14.56
CA CYS A 101 15.09 6.00 -15.27
C CYS A 101 13.80 6.04 -14.44
N ILE A 102 13.86 6.34 -13.13
CA ILE A 102 12.72 6.30 -12.20
C ILE A 102 12.57 7.66 -11.52
N THR A 103 11.34 8.14 -11.38
CA THR A 103 11.06 9.39 -10.67
C THR A 103 9.97 9.19 -9.63
N CYS A 104 10.27 9.54 -8.38
CA CYS A 104 9.28 9.61 -7.32
C CYS A 104 8.70 11.03 -7.25
N PRO A 105 7.43 11.26 -7.65
CA PRO A 105 6.86 12.60 -7.70
C PRO A 105 6.66 13.22 -6.31
N ASN A 106 6.40 12.40 -5.29
CA ASN A 106 6.13 12.85 -3.93
C ASN A 106 6.75 11.88 -2.93
N ARG A 107 7.36 12.41 -1.87
CA ARG A 107 7.78 11.61 -0.72
C ARG A 107 6.55 10.99 -0.06
N PRO A 108 6.57 9.68 0.28
CA PRO A 108 5.42 9.03 0.89
C PRO A 108 5.22 9.53 2.33
N GLU A 109 4.00 9.98 2.64
CA GLU A 109 3.62 10.49 3.97
C GLU A 109 2.84 9.45 4.81
N GLY A 110 2.57 8.28 4.24
CA GLY A 110 1.86 7.19 4.91
C GLY A 110 1.79 5.93 4.04
N SER A 111 1.07 4.92 4.53
CA SER A 111 1.05 3.57 3.95
C SER A 111 2.42 2.88 4.05
N MET A 112 2.65 1.89 3.19
CA MET A 112 3.80 0.97 3.20
C MET A 112 4.43 0.82 1.80
N PHE A 113 4.07 1.69 0.86
CA PHE A 113 4.53 1.64 -0.53
C PHE A 113 4.56 3.02 -1.16
N VAL A 114 5.31 3.15 -2.25
CA VAL A 114 5.41 4.36 -3.07
C VAL A 114 5.15 4.03 -4.54
N MET A 115 4.49 4.95 -5.24
CA MET A 115 4.31 4.89 -6.70
C MET A 115 5.36 5.75 -7.37
N VAL A 116 6.12 5.15 -8.29
CA VAL A 116 7.18 5.84 -9.03
C VAL A 116 6.91 5.78 -10.53
N LYS A 117 7.26 6.85 -11.24
CA LYS A 117 7.18 6.93 -12.70
C LYS A 117 8.38 6.25 -13.31
N LEU A 118 8.16 5.40 -14.31
CA LEU A 118 9.21 4.77 -15.10
C LEU A 118 9.36 5.51 -16.42
N ASN A 119 10.55 6.07 -16.66
CA ASN A 119 10.90 6.70 -17.92
C ASN A 119 11.55 5.70 -18.88
N LEU A 120 10.72 5.06 -19.69
CA LEU A 120 11.15 4.10 -20.72
C LEU A 120 12.00 4.74 -21.82
N SER A 121 11.96 6.07 -22.01
CA SER A 121 12.76 6.70 -23.07
C SER A 121 14.26 6.53 -22.83
N LEU A 122 14.66 6.36 -21.57
CA LEU A 122 16.05 6.19 -21.12
C LEU A 122 16.52 4.73 -21.14
N LEU A 123 15.64 3.78 -21.42
CA LEU A 123 15.92 2.35 -21.32
C LEU A 123 15.88 1.66 -22.70
N GLU A 124 16.90 0.86 -23.00
CA GLU A 124 17.01 0.07 -24.21
C GLU A 124 16.38 -1.32 -24.03
N GLY A 125 15.67 -1.79 -25.05
CA GLY A 125 15.09 -3.13 -25.06
C GLY A 125 13.94 -3.37 -24.09
N ILE A 126 13.47 -2.37 -23.33
CA ILE A 126 12.34 -2.45 -22.40
C ILE A 126 11.10 -1.79 -23.00
N LYS A 127 10.01 -2.55 -23.15
CA LYS A 127 8.81 -2.10 -23.88
C LYS A 127 7.82 -1.31 -23.01
N ASP A 128 7.57 -1.79 -21.81
CA ASP A 128 6.61 -1.24 -20.85
C ASP A 128 7.01 -1.60 -19.41
N ASP A 129 6.19 -1.17 -18.44
CA ASP A 129 6.37 -1.46 -17.01
C ASP A 129 6.27 -2.96 -16.67
N MET A 130 5.46 -3.73 -17.40
CA MET A 130 5.39 -5.18 -17.21
C MET A 130 6.68 -5.87 -17.66
N ASP A 131 7.18 -5.53 -18.85
CA ASP A 131 8.45 -6.05 -19.39
C ASP A 131 9.62 -5.67 -18.48
N PHE A 132 9.64 -4.42 -17.97
CA PHE A 132 10.62 -3.97 -16.96
C PHE A 132 10.62 -4.90 -15.74
N CYS A 133 9.45 -5.10 -15.10
CA CYS A 133 9.34 -5.93 -13.91
C CYS A 133 9.75 -7.39 -14.17
N LEU A 134 9.37 -7.96 -15.31
CA LEU A 134 9.70 -9.34 -15.66
C LEU A 134 11.21 -9.53 -15.86
N LYS A 135 11.87 -8.59 -16.53
CA LYS A 135 13.34 -8.64 -16.71
C LYS A 135 14.07 -8.40 -15.41
N LEU A 136 13.63 -7.45 -14.60
CA LEU A 136 14.21 -7.18 -13.29
C LEU A 136 14.17 -8.42 -12.39
N VAL A 137 13.04 -9.15 -12.36
CA VAL A 137 12.96 -10.42 -11.62
C VAL A 137 13.94 -11.47 -12.17
N ARG A 138 14.07 -11.59 -13.50
CA ARG A 138 14.95 -12.58 -14.14
C ARG A 138 16.43 -12.30 -13.94
N GLU A 139 16.83 -11.03 -13.98
CA GLU A 139 18.23 -10.61 -13.95
C GLU A 139 18.74 -10.34 -12.53
N GLU A 140 17.89 -9.75 -11.67
CA GLU A 140 18.28 -9.27 -10.35
C GLU A 140 17.62 -10.02 -9.19
N SER A 141 16.64 -10.90 -9.48
CA SER A 141 15.77 -11.51 -8.47
C SER A 141 15.03 -10.49 -7.60
N VAL A 142 14.73 -9.31 -8.16
CA VAL A 142 13.97 -8.24 -7.48
C VAL A 142 12.57 -8.15 -8.09
N MET A 143 11.55 -8.29 -7.24
CA MET A 143 10.14 -8.20 -7.64
C MET A 143 9.53 -6.86 -7.21
N VAL A 144 9.08 -6.08 -8.19
CA VAL A 144 8.26 -4.88 -7.97
C VAL A 144 6.94 -5.03 -8.74
N LEU A 145 5.89 -4.33 -8.32
CA LEU A 145 4.58 -4.44 -8.97
C LEU A 145 4.52 -3.44 -10.14
N PRO A 146 4.20 -3.91 -11.37
CA PRO A 146 3.97 -3.01 -12.50
C PRO A 146 2.69 -2.20 -12.30
N GLY A 147 2.75 -0.92 -12.63
CA GLY A 147 1.67 0.05 -12.44
C GLY A 147 0.45 -0.26 -13.30
N ILE A 148 0.62 -0.92 -14.44
CA ILE A 148 -0.50 -1.37 -15.29
C ILE A 148 -1.49 -2.27 -14.53
N ALA A 149 -1.03 -3.05 -13.54
CA ALA A 149 -1.90 -3.86 -12.67
C ALA A 149 -2.81 -3.01 -11.75
N LEU A 150 -2.50 -1.72 -11.61
CA LEU A 150 -3.27 -0.71 -10.87
C LEU A 150 -3.92 0.33 -11.79
N GLY A 151 -3.89 0.11 -13.12
CA GLY A 151 -4.40 1.07 -14.11
C GLY A 151 -3.49 2.26 -14.39
N MET A 152 -2.21 2.21 -13.97
CA MET A 152 -1.23 3.29 -14.15
C MET A 152 -0.08 2.85 -15.05
N LYS A 153 -0.22 3.04 -16.37
CA LYS A 153 0.80 2.63 -17.36
C LYS A 153 2.13 3.37 -17.13
N ASN A 154 3.24 2.64 -17.21
CA ASN A 154 4.61 3.14 -17.02
C ASN A 154 4.86 3.68 -15.60
N TRP A 155 4.22 3.05 -14.61
CA TRP A 155 4.52 3.27 -13.20
C TRP A 155 4.97 1.98 -12.56
N LEU A 156 5.61 2.07 -11.39
CA LEU A 156 5.97 0.93 -10.56
C LEU A 156 5.47 1.20 -9.14
N ARG A 157 5.00 0.17 -8.44
CA ARG A 157 4.75 0.23 -7.00
C ARG A 157 5.84 -0.51 -6.26
N ILE A 158 6.59 0.23 -5.45
CA ILE A 158 7.67 -0.30 -4.62
C ILE A 158 7.19 -0.32 -3.17
N THR A 159 7.29 -1.47 -2.51
CA THR A 159 6.98 -1.63 -1.08
C THR A 159 8.26 -1.43 -0.29
N PHE A 160 8.20 -0.59 0.74
CA PHE A 160 9.33 -0.32 1.64
C PHE A 160 9.14 -0.91 3.04
N ALA A 161 7.98 -1.52 3.33
CA ALA A 161 7.74 -2.22 4.60
C ALA A 161 8.39 -3.62 4.62
N ILE A 162 9.72 -3.64 4.47
CA ILE A 162 10.60 -4.81 4.56
C ILE A 162 11.80 -4.45 5.45
N GLU A 163 12.70 -5.40 5.67
CA GLU A 163 13.96 -5.13 6.38
C GLU A 163 14.79 -4.06 5.64
N PRO A 164 15.35 -3.05 6.33
CA PRO A 164 16.10 -1.97 5.69
C PRO A 164 17.26 -2.45 4.81
N SER A 165 17.99 -3.48 5.26
CA SER A 165 19.09 -4.10 4.53
C SER A 165 18.65 -4.66 3.16
N LEU A 166 17.49 -5.32 3.13
CA LEU A 166 16.89 -5.87 1.91
C LEU A 166 16.35 -4.77 1.00
N LEU A 167 15.84 -3.67 1.57
CA LEU A 167 15.39 -2.50 0.82
C LEU A 167 16.56 -1.83 0.11
N GLU A 168 17.67 -1.60 0.80
CA GLU A 168 18.89 -1.02 0.24
C GLU A 168 19.49 -1.92 -0.86
N ASP A 169 19.62 -3.22 -0.62
CA ASP A 169 20.08 -4.19 -1.64
C ASP A 169 19.15 -4.19 -2.86
N GLY A 170 17.84 -4.24 -2.66
CA GLY A 170 16.85 -4.20 -3.74
C GLY A 170 16.94 -2.93 -4.58
N LEU A 171 17.06 -1.75 -3.95
CA LEU A 171 17.25 -0.48 -4.65
C LEU A 171 18.58 -0.42 -5.41
N GLY A 172 19.65 -0.94 -4.82
CA GLY A 172 20.96 -1.05 -5.47
C GLY A 172 20.91 -1.91 -6.73
N ARG A 173 20.21 -3.04 -6.69
CA ARG A 173 20.01 -3.91 -7.86
C ARG A 173 19.11 -3.29 -8.93
N ILE A 174 18.05 -2.59 -8.55
CA ILE A 174 17.21 -1.83 -9.50
C ILE A 174 18.07 -0.78 -10.22
N LYS A 175 18.93 -0.08 -9.48
CA LYS A 175 19.86 0.89 -10.04
C LYS A 175 20.81 0.24 -11.05
N ALA A 176 21.49 -0.85 -10.65
CA ALA A 176 22.41 -1.57 -11.53
C ALA A 176 21.72 -2.11 -12.79
N PHE A 177 20.48 -2.60 -12.67
CA PHE A 177 19.66 -3.01 -13.81
C PHE A 177 19.38 -1.83 -14.75
N CYS A 178 18.92 -0.69 -14.23
CA CYS A 178 18.68 0.48 -15.07
C CYS A 178 19.95 1.02 -15.74
N GLU A 179 21.10 0.96 -15.08
CA GLU A 179 22.39 1.36 -15.67
C GLU A 179 22.79 0.42 -16.82
N ARG A 180 22.60 -0.91 -16.67
CA ARG A 180 22.90 -1.87 -17.74
C ARG A 180 21.99 -1.74 -18.96
N HIS A 181 20.71 -1.39 -18.74
CA HIS A 181 19.74 -1.18 -19.80
C HIS A 181 19.62 0.29 -20.20
N ALA A 182 20.52 1.18 -19.75
CA ALA A 182 20.49 2.58 -20.15
C ALA A 182 20.83 2.70 -21.65
N LYS A 183 20.08 3.53 -22.39
CA LYS A 183 20.43 3.82 -23.79
C LYS A 183 21.77 4.55 -23.83
N SER A 184 22.67 4.07 -24.68
CA SER A 184 23.87 4.82 -25.04
C SER A 184 23.47 6.17 -25.66
N THR A 185 23.87 7.25 -25.01
CA THR A 185 23.69 8.63 -25.52
C THR A 185 24.68 8.93 -26.64
#